data_AF-A0A950LBF2-F1
#
_entry.id   AF-A0A950LBF2-F1
#
_cell.length_a   1.000
_cell.length_b   1.000
_cell.length_c   1.000
_cell.angle_alpha   90.00
_cell.angle_beta   90.00
_cell.angle_gamma   90.00
#
_symmetry.space_group_name_H-M   'P 1'
#
loop_
_entity.id
_entity.type
_entity.pdbx_description
1 polymer ?
#
loop_
_entity_poly.entity_id
_entity_poly.type
_entity_poly.pdbx_seq_one_letter_code
_entity_poly.pdbx_strand_id
1 'polypeptide(L)'
;MTGIGTIAPQRGLADTAEVRRLEEARNGRGWRRWGPYLSERQWGTVREDYSEHGTAWEYFPHDHARSRAYRWGEDGIAGFCDRHQWLCLGLALWNGRDPT
;
A
#
# COMPACT_ATOMS: atom_id res chain seq x y z
N MET A 1 36.06 -47.60 11.56
CA MET A 1 36.02 -46.64 10.44
C MET A 1 34.57 -46.36 10.10
N THR A 2 33.96 -45.35 10.71
CA THR A 2 32.62 -44.88 10.35
C THR A 2 32.68 -43.37 10.40
N GLY A 3 32.66 -42.76 9.21
CA GLY A 3 32.82 -41.33 9.02
C GLY A 3 31.62 -40.58 9.57
N ILE A 4 31.90 -39.59 10.42
CA ILE A 4 30.92 -38.58 10.83
C ILE A 4 30.64 -37.74 9.58
N GLY A 5 29.47 -37.93 8.99
CA GLY A 5 29.01 -37.12 7.86
C GLY A 5 28.94 -35.66 8.26
N THR A 6 29.65 -34.79 7.54
CA THR A 6 29.58 -33.34 7.68
C THR A 6 28.16 -32.88 7.37
N ILE A 7 27.42 -32.46 8.40
CA ILE A 7 26.10 -31.85 8.26
C ILE A 7 26.33 -30.46 7.64
N ALA A 8 25.77 -30.20 6.46
CA ALA A 8 25.83 -28.87 5.85
C ALA A 8 25.17 -27.83 6.79
N PRO A 9 25.73 -26.61 6.91
CA PRO A 9 25.17 -25.61 7.81
C PRO A 9 23.74 -25.29 7.38
N GLN A 10 22.79 -25.43 8.32
CA GLN A 10 21.41 -25.03 8.07
C GLN A 10 21.35 -23.52 7.89
N ARG A 11 20.73 -23.06 6.80
CA ARG A 11 20.54 -21.62 6.54
C ARG A 11 19.75 -21.02 7.70
N GLY A 12 20.43 -20.21 8.51
CA GLY A 12 19.78 -19.43 9.55
C GLY A 12 18.79 -18.43 8.95
N LEU A 13 17.76 -18.06 9.71
CA LEU A 13 16.70 -17.13 9.29
C LEU A 13 17.24 -15.85 8.62
N ALA A 14 18.39 -15.37 9.09
CA ALA A 14 19.12 -14.19 8.59
C ALA A 14 19.56 -14.30 7.12
N ASP A 15 19.76 -15.50 6.58
CA ASP A 15 20.27 -15.73 5.22
C ASP A 15 19.15 -16.02 4.21
N THR A 16 17.89 -15.79 4.61
CA THR A 16 16.74 -15.98 3.73
C THR A 16 16.56 -14.80 2.76
N ALA A 17 16.00 -15.08 1.59
CA ALA A 17 15.71 -14.05 0.59
C ALA A 17 14.77 -12.95 1.14
N GLU A 18 13.87 -13.30 2.06
CA GLU A 18 12.96 -12.35 2.70
C GLU A 18 13.70 -11.42 3.68
N VAL A 19 14.60 -11.94 4.52
CA VAL A 19 15.41 -11.08 5.42
C VAL A 19 16.22 -10.08 4.60
N ARG A 20 16.88 -10.51 3.53
CA ARG A 20 17.59 -9.60 2.63
C ARG A 20 16.66 -8.53 2.04
N ARG A 21 15.46 -8.92 1.59
CA ARG A 21 14.45 -7.98 1.06
C ARG A 21 14.01 -6.95 2.10
N LEU A 22 13.82 -7.37 3.35
CA LEU A 22 13.45 -6.51 4.47
C LEU A 22 14.59 -5.55 4.85
N GLU A 23 15.84 -5.99 4.83
CA GLU A 23 17.02 -5.15 5.08
C GLU A 23 17.21 -4.10 3.98
N GLU A 24 17.12 -4.49 2.69
CA GLU A 24 17.13 -3.56 1.56
C GLU A 24 16.03 -2.51 1.69
N ALA A 25 14.84 -2.94 2.11
CA ALA A 25 13.72 -2.05 2.32
C ALA A 25 13.90 -1.14 3.54
N ARG A 26 14.62 -1.55 4.60
CA ARG A 26 14.98 -0.67 5.74
C ARG A 26 15.99 0.39 5.30
N ASN A 27 16.88 0.05 4.37
CA ASN A 27 17.88 0.95 3.80
C ASN A 27 17.34 1.87 2.68
N GLY A 28 16.01 1.93 2.48
CA GLY A 28 15.37 2.81 1.48
C GLY A 28 15.57 2.41 0.02
N ARG A 29 16.13 1.23 -0.23
CA ARG A 29 16.40 0.68 -1.57
C ARG A 29 15.51 -0.51 -1.95
N GLY A 30 14.64 -0.94 -1.05
CA GLY A 30 13.76 -2.07 -1.29
C GLY A 30 12.46 -1.72 -2.03
N TRP A 31 11.69 -2.77 -2.26
CA TRP A 31 10.40 -2.78 -2.96
C TRP A 31 9.37 -1.76 -2.45
N ARG A 32 9.46 -1.34 -1.17
CA ARG A 32 8.60 -0.31 -0.55
C ARG A 32 8.82 1.12 -1.08
N ARG A 33 9.70 1.32 -2.08
CA ARG A 33 9.85 2.63 -2.73
C ARG A 33 8.57 3.05 -3.44
N TRP A 34 7.83 2.08 -3.97
CA TRP A 34 6.59 2.31 -4.69
C TRP A 34 5.50 1.39 -4.16
N GLY A 35 4.28 1.91 -4.04
CA GLY A 35 3.19 1.18 -3.42
C GLY A 35 1.84 1.90 -3.55
N PRO A 36 0.76 1.26 -3.07
CA PRO A 36 -0.57 1.85 -3.01
C PRO A 36 -0.69 2.84 -1.84
N TYR A 37 0.24 3.78 -1.71
CA TYR A 37 0.27 4.76 -0.61
C TYR A 37 -0.68 5.95 -0.82
N LEU A 38 -1.40 5.98 -1.95
CA LEU A 38 -2.33 7.06 -2.30
C LEU A 38 -3.57 7.12 -1.40
N SER A 39 -4.04 5.97 -0.90
CA SER A 39 -5.29 5.88 -0.12
C SER A 39 -5.11 6.33 1.33
N GLU A 40 -3.90 6.27 1.88
CA GLU A 40 -3.62 6.58 3.29
C GLU A 40 -3.88 8.05 3.66
N ARG A 41 -3.93 8.94 2.67
CA ARG A 41 -4.15 10.39 2.85
C ARG A 41 -5.62 10.83 2.80
N GLN A 42 -6.56 9.92 2.53
CA GLN A 42 -7.96 10.28 2.40
C GLN A 42 -8.73 10.34 3.73
N TRP A 43 -8.31 9.54 4.71
CA TRP A 43 -8.88 9.64 6.04
C TRP A 43 -8.50 10.98 6.66
N GLY A 44 -9.48 11.69 7.25
CA GLY A 44 -9.29 13.07 7.68
C GLY A 44 -9.97 14.11 6.79
N THR A 45 -10.54 13.72 5.65
CA THR A 45 -11.36 14.61 4.81
C THR A 45 -12.86 14.45 5.08
N VAL A 46 -13.59 15.56 5.22
CA VAL A 46 -15.05 15.58 5.43
C VAL A 46 -15.83 15.12 4.18
N ARG A 47 -15.15 14.89 3.05
CA ARG A 47 -15.77 14.55 1.76
C ARG A 47 -16.44 13.18 1.72
N GLU A 48 -16.12 12.31 2.69
CA GLU A 48 -16.78 11.00 2.86
C GLU A 48 -17.83 11.00 3.98
N ASP A 49 -18.21 12.17 4.52
CA ASP A 49 -19.30 12.29 5.48
C ASP A 49 -20.65 12.25 4.76
N TYR A 50 -21.39 11.16 4.98
CA TYR A 50 -22.79 11.03 4.58
C TYR A 50 -23.70 10.83 5.80
N SER A 51 -23.23 11.22 6.99
CA SER A 51 -24.05 11.19 8.20
C SER A 51 -25.19 12.21 8.10
N GLU A 52 -26.31 11.89 8.74
CA GLU A 52 -27.49 12.78 8.77
C GLU A 52 -27.23 14.08 9.52
N HIS A 53 -26.24 14.11 10.41
CA HIS A 53 -25.98 15.20 11.35
C HIS A 53 -24.57 15.80 11.27
N GLY A 54 -23.77 15.46 10.24
CA GLY A 54 -22.42 16.00 10.07
C GLY A 54 -21.37 15.42 11.05
N THR A 55 -21.58 14.20 11.54
CA THR A 55 -20.68 13.47 12.43
C THR A 55 -19.66 12.64 11.65
N ALA A 56 -18.85 13.29 10.82
CA ALA A 56 -17.88 12.67 9.92
C ALA A 56 -17.01 11.56 10.55
N TRP A 57 -16.50 11.78 11.77
CA TRP A 57 -15.60 10.83 12.46
C TRP A 57 -16.31 9.63 13.10
N GLU A 58 -17.60 9.74 13.36
CA GLU A 58 -18.43 8.63 13.84
C GLU A 58 -18.90 7.77 12.66
N TYR A 59 -19.28 8.41 11.56
CA TYR A 59 -19.72 7.74 10.34
C TYR A 59 -18.57 7.07 9.57
N PHE A 60 -17.38 7.68 9.58
CA PHE A 60 -16.19 7.15 8.93
C PHE A 60 -14.99 7.06 9.90
N PRO A 61 -14.99 6.04 10.78
CA PRO A 61 -13.88 5.81 11.69
C PRO A 61 -12.60 5.42 10.95
N HIS A 62 -11.45 5.69 11.55
CA HIS A 62 -10.13 5.37 11.00
C HIS A 62 -10.01 3.90 10.56
N ASP A 63 -10.62 2.97 11.28
CA ASP A 63 -10.55 1.55 10.94
C ASP A 63 -11.16 1.20 9.58
N HIS A 64 -12.09 2.02 9.08
CA HIS A 64 -12.66 1.87 7.75
C HIS A 64 -11.74 2.40 6.65
N ALA A 65 -10.76 3.25 6.98
CA ALA A 65 -9.88 3.90 6.01
C ALA A 65 -9.10 2.91 5.13
N ARG A 66 -8.77 1.75 5.69
CA ARG A 66 -8.03 0.67 5.00
C ARG A 66 -8.91 -0.26 4.16
N SER A 67 -10.22 -0.23 4.37
CA SER A 67 -11.14 -1.25 3.84
C SER A 67 -12.34 -0.67 3.07
N ARG A 68 -12.41 0.65 2.90
CA ARG A 68 -13.48 1.34 2.15
C ARG A 68 -12.90 1.96 0.89
N ALA A 69 -13.65 1.87 -0.21
CA ALA A 69 -13.34 2.61 -1.42
C ALA A 69 -13.79 4.07 -1.26
N TYR A 70 -12.85 5.00 -1.41
CA TYR A 70 -13.14 6.43 -1.43
C TYR A 70 -13.83 6.81 -2.74
N ARG A 71 -14.87 7.64 -2.67
CA ARG A 71 -15.60 8.13 -3.85
C ARG A 71 -15.08 9.47 -4.33
N TRP A 72 -14.64 10.31 -3.40
CA TRP A 72 -14.19 11.68 -3.67
C TRP A 72 -12.69 11.87 -3.43
N GLY A 73 -11.96 10.76 -3.40
CA GLY A 73 -10.53 10.73 -3.22
C GLY A 73 -9.75 10.85 -4.54
N GLU A 74 -8.54 11.40 -4.44
CA GLU A 74 -7.55 11.52 -5.51
C GLU A 74 -6.73 10.23 -5.73
N ASP A 75 -7.07 9.16 -5.05
CA ASP A 75 -6.38 7.87 -5.07
C ASP A 75 -6.53 7.17 -6.43
N GLY A 76 -7.62 7.44 -7.15
CA GLY A 76 -7.88 6.82 -8.45
C GLY A 76 -8.06 5.29 -8.36
N ILE A 77 -8.54 4.69 -9.44
CA ILE A 77 -8.68 3.23 -9.49
C ILE A 77 -7.28 2.62 -9.58
N ALA A 78 -6.96 1.69 -8.66
CA ALA A 78 -5.65 1.04 -8.56
C ALA A 78 -4.48 2.05 -8.46
N GLY A 79 -4.68 3.13 -7.68
CA GLY A 79 -3.67 4.15 -7.43
C GLY A 79 -2.34 3.60 -6.93
N PHE A 80 -1.25 4.07 -7.52
CA PHE A 80 0.12 3.72 -7.13
C PHE A 80 1.04 4.95 -7.18
N CYS A 81 1.87 5.12 -6.15
CA CYS A 81 2.80 6.24 -6.07
C CYS A 81 4.13 5.82 -5.47
N ASP A 82 5.13 6.68 -5.64
CA ASP A 82 6.34 6.56 -4.85
C ASP A 82 6.06 6.90 -3.38
N ARG A 83 6.92 6.47 -2.47
CA ARG A 83 6.79 6.69 -1.01
C ARG A 83 6.75 8.16 -0.58
N HIS A 84 7.20 9.09 -1.43
CA HIS A 84 7.11 10.54 -1.19
C HIS A 84 5.90 11.17 -1.89
N GLN A 85 5.14 10.39 -2.67
CA GLN A 85 3.96 10.82 -3.41
C GLN A 85 4.24 11.95 -4.42
N TRP A 86 5.48 12.07 -4.90
CA TRP A 86 5.85 13.02 -5.95
C TRP A 86 5.29 12.60 -7.31
N LEU A 87 5.18 11.30 -7.55
CA LEU A 87 4.58 10.71 -8.72
C LEU A 87 3.39 9.87 -8.30
N CYS A 88 2.19 10.28 -8.73
CA CYS A 88 0.94 9.58 -8.50
C CYS A 88 0.39 9.09 -9.85
N LEU A 89 0.15 7.79 -9.94
CA LEU A 89 -0.39 7.12 -11.12
C LEU A 89 -1.70 6.44 -10.75
N GLY A 90 -2.62 6.35 -11.71
CA GLY A 90 -3.89 5.66 -11.54
C GLY A 90 -4.41 5.15 -12.88
N LEU A 91 -5.28 4.15 -12.83
CA LEU A 91 -5.91 3.60 -14.02
C LEU A 91 -6.98 4.59 -14.53
N ALA A 92 -6.80 5.05 -15.76
CA ALA A 92 -7.80 5.81 -16.49
C ALA A 92 -8.49 4.88 -17.50
N LEU A 93 -9.83 4.88 -17.50
CA LEU A 93 -10.64 4.09 -18.42
C LEU A 93 -11.56 5.04 -19.20
N TRP A 94 -11.64 4.83 -20.51
CA TRP A 94 -12.53 5.56 -21.39
C TRP A 94 -13.60 4.61 -21.92
N ASN A 95 -14.86 5.03 -21.85
CA ASN A 95 -16.00 4.24 -22.28
C ASN A 95 -16.30 4.35 -23.78
N GLY A 96 -15.49 5.10 -24.54
CA GLY A 96 -15.68 5.31 -25.98
C GLY A 96 -16.87 6.22 -26.33
N ARG A 97 -17.50 6.85 -25.34
CA ARG A 97 -18.69 7.71 -25.52
C ARG A 97 -18.37 9.15 -25.15
N ASP A 98 -17.40 9.74 -25.83
CA ASP A 98 -17.29 11.20 -25.77
C ASP A 98 -18.38 11.83 -26.64
N PRO A 99 -19.12 12.82 -26.11
CA PRO A 99 -20.01 13.62 -26.93
C PRO A 99 -19.17 14.50 -27.87
N THR A 100 -19.52 14.47 -29.16
CA THR A 100 -19.12 15.47 -30.16
C THR A 100 -19.97 16.73 -30.06
#